data_AF-A0A967VUN3-F1
#
_entry.id   AF-A0A967VUN3-F1
#
_cell.length_a   1.000
_cell.length_b   1.000
_cell.length_c   1.000
_cell.angle_alpha   90.00
_cell.angle_beta   90.00
_cell.angle_gamma   90.00
#
_symmetry.space_group_name_H-M   'P 1'
#
loop_
_entity.id
_entity.type
_entity.pdbx_description
1 polymer ?
#
loop_
_entity_poly.entity_id
_entity_poly.type
_entity_poly.pdbx_seq_one_letter_code
_entity_poly.pdbx_strand_id
1 'polypeptide(L)'
;AAAATELTHVAVAFHLDDGRELLYDDTRRFGLIAWYGPAAWRARDAELGIEPLSDAFTTDALWALTKATRTPVRNFLLDQRKVAGVGNIYALEALFRAGIRPTRRGHRITRKEAGRLRDALRDVLARAIEHRGTTFSDYRDGSGEAGGFQPLLQVYGREGEP
;
A
#
# COMPACT_ATOMS: atom_id res chain seq x y z
N ALA A 1 16.71 -4.22 24.88
CA ALA A 1 16.27 -2.85 24.52
C ALA A 1 16.60 -2.66 23.06
N ALA A 2 15.58 -2.49 22.20
CA ALA A 2 15.83 -2.14 20.80
C ALA A 2 16.54 -0.78 20.80
N ALA A 3 17.70 -0.68 20.13
CA ALA A 3 18.41 0.58 20.00
C ALA A 3 17.47 1.58 19.31
N ALA A 4 17.19 2.70 19.97
CA ALA A 4 16.45 3.80 19.36
C ALA A 4 17.20 4.18 18.07
N THR A 5 16.51 4.10 16.94
CA THR A 5 17.11 4.47 15.64
C THR A 5 17.41 5.96 15.70
N GLU A 6 18.66 6.34 15.47
CA GLU A 6 19.09 7.74 15.47
C GLU A 6 18.44 8.46 14.28
N LEU A 7 17.54 9.40 14.56
CA LEU A 7 16.86 10.20 13.54
C LEU A 7 17.83 11.27 13.04
N THR A 8 18.24 11.17 11.78
CA THR A 8 19.28 12.02 11.19
C THR A 8 18.73 13.02 10.17
N HIS A 9 17.45 12.92 9.79
CA HIS A 9 16.82 13.68 8.72
C HIS A 9 15.47 14.27 9.14
N VAL A 10 15.35 14.69 10.41
CA VAL A 10 14.12 15.30 10.94
C VAL A 10 13.82 16.57 10.15
N ALA A 11 12.71 16.55 9.42
CA ALA A 11 12.26 17.66 8.59
C ALA A 11 11.25 18.56 9.32
N VAL A 12 10.44 17.99 10.21
CA VAL A 12 9.47 18.73 11.04
C VAL A 12 9.41 18.12 12.43
N ALA A 13 9.32 18.96 13.46
CA ALA A 13 9.07 18.57 14.85
C ALA A 13 7.82 19.29 15.38
N PHE A 14 6.90 18.54 15.97
CA PHE A 14 5.74 19.06 16.67
C PHE A 14 5.92 18.83 18.17
N HIS A 15 5.96 19.91 18.94
CA HIS A 15 6.00 19.84 20.40
C HIS A 15 4.57 19.79 20.95
N LEU A 16 4.30 18.80 21.80
CA LEU A 16 3.00 18.60 22.43
C LEU A 16 2.97 19.25 23.82
N ASP A 17 1.76 19.53 24.31
CA ASP A 17 1.51 20.19 25.60
C ASP A 17 1.91 19.32 26.81
N ASP A 18 1.99 18.00 26.63
CA ASP A 18 2.49 17.04 27.62
C ASP A 18 4.02 16.85 27.59
N GLY A 19 4.73 17.67 26.81
CA GLY A 19 6.20 17.63 26.71
C GLY A 19 6.74 16.54 25.78
N ARG A 20 5.88 15.74 25.14
CA ARG A 20 6.31 14.82 24.07
C ARG A 20 6.52 15.54 22.75
N GLU A 21 7.23 14.88 21.85
CA GLU A 21 7.49 15.37 20.49
C GLU A 21 7.02 14.34 19.45
N LEU A 22 6.41 14.83 18.37
CA LEU A 22 6.17 14.07 17.16
C LEU A 22 7.15 14.55 16.08
N LEU A 23 8.06 13.67 15.69
CA LEU A 23 9.11 13.97 14.73
C LEU A 23 8.77 13.34 13.37
N TYR A 24 8.80 14.15 12.32
CA TYR A 24 8.68 13.70 10.94
C TYR A 24 10.09 13.64 10.32
N ASP A 25 10.65 12.43 10.27
CA ASP A 25 11.95 12.11 9.68
C ASP A 25 11.76 11.58 8.25
N ASP A 26 12.37 12.24 7.27
CA ASP A 26 12.24 11.87 5.86
C ASP A 26 13.57 12.08 5.14
N THR A 27 14.36 11.02 5.07
CA THR A 27 15.68 10.98 4.42
C THR A 27 15.64 11.48 2.97
N ARG A 28 14.56 11.22 2.23
CA ARG A 28 14.45 11.57 0.81
C ARG A 28 13.68 12.85 0.54
N ARG A 29 12.99 13.40 1.55
CA ARG A 29 12.11 14.57 1.46
C ARG A 29 11.04 14.43 0.38
N PHE A 30 10.47 13.23 0.28
CA PHE A 30 9.43 12.92 -0.71
C PHE A 30 8.02 12.98 -0.13
N GLY A 31 7.87 12.81 1.18
CA GLY A 31 6.57 12.94 1.81
C GLY A 31 6.18 14.41 1.99
N LEU A 32 4.89 14.59 2.28
CA LEU A 32 4.23 15.88 2.28
C LEU A 32 3.43 16.02 3.57
N ILE A 33 3.65 17.13 4.27
CA ILE A 33 2.75 17.61 5.32
C ILE A 33 1.92 18.73 4.71
N ALA A 34 0.61 18.55 4.67
CA ALA A 34 -0.33 19.52 4.15
C ALA A 34 -1.50 19.70 5.12
N TRP A 35 -1.94 20.95 5.29
CA TRP A 35 -3.11 21.29 6.08
C TRP A 35 -4.27 21.64 5.16
N TYR A 36 -5.43 21.04 5.42
CA TYR A 36 -6.64 21.23 4.64
C TYR A 36 -7.79 21.67 5.53
N GLY A 37 -8.56 22.65 5.08
CA GLY A 37 -9.89 22.90 5.63
C GLY A 37 -10.87 21.77 5.28
N PRO A 38 -12.01 21.63 5.99
CA PRO A 38 -12.92 20.48 5.83
C PRO A 38 -13.41 20.25 4.39
N ALA A 39 -13.71 21.32 3.64
CA ALA A 39 -14.17 21.20 2.26
C ALA A 39 -13.06 20.70 1.32
N ALA A 40 -11.84 21.21 1.47
CA ALA A 40 -10.70 20.78 0.67
C ALA A 40 -10.31 19.33 0.96
N TRP A 41 -10.39 18.90 2.23
CA TRP A 41 -10.18 17.51 2.61
C TRP A 41 -11.18 16.57 1.95
N ARG A 42 -12.48 16.87 2.00
CA ARG A 42 -13.51 16.05 1.33
C ARG A 42 -13.29 15.92 -0.17
N ALA A 43 -12.88 17.01 -0.83
CA ALA A 43 -12.57 16.97 -2.26
C ALA A 43 -11.38 16.05 -2.55
N ARG A 44 -10.31 16.15 -1.74
CA ARG A 44 -9.12 15.31 -1.87
C ARG A 44 -9.41 13.83 -1.62
N ASP A 45 -10.17 13.53 -0.57
CA ASP A 45 -10.59 12.17 -0.20
C ASP A 45 -11.44 11.53 -1.29
N ALA A 46 -12.34 12.30 -1.92
CA ALA A 46 -13.17 11.84 -3.03
C ALA A 46 -12.39 11.46 -4.30
N GLU A 47 -11.11 11.85 -4.42
CA GLU A 47 -10.25 11.42 -5.54
C GLU A 47 -9.70 10.00 -5.34
N LEU A 48 -9.72 9.47 -4.12
CA LEU A 48 -9.20 8.14 -3.82
C LEU A 48 -10.14 7.06 -4.34
N GLY A 49 -9.53 5.95 -4.77
CA GLY A 49 -10.22 4.77 -5.21
C GLY A 49 -10.82 3.98 -4.05
N ILE A 50 -11.37 2.80 -4.37
CA ILE A 50 -12.00 1.94 -3.38
C ILE A 50 -10.93 1.43 -2.40
N GLU A 51 -11.22 1.49 -1.10
CA GLU A 51 -10.40 0.89 -0.04
C GLU A 51 -10.45 -0.65 -0.14
N PRO A 52 -9.34 -1.35 -0.42
CA PRO A 52 -9.32 -2.79 -0.68
C PRO A 52 -9.81 -3.65 0.49
N LEU A 53 -9.73 -3.17 1.73
CA LEU A 53 -10.22 -3.89 2.92
C LEU A 53 -11.69 -3.61 3.25
N SER A 54 -12.33 -2.63 2.60
CA SER A 54 -13.75 -2.32 2.77
C SER A 54 -14.67 -3.37 2.12
N ASP A 55 -15.94 -3.40 2.53
CA ASP A 55 -16.96 -4.26 1.92
C ASP A 55 -17.31 -3.85 0.48
N ALA A 56 -17.07 -2.58 0.12
CA ALA A 56 -17.27 -2.07 -1.24
C ALA A 56 -16.29 -2.69 -2.25
N PHE A 57 -15.14 -3.22 -1.79
CA PHE A 57 -14.16 -3.90 -2.64
C PHE A 57 -14.59 -5.33 -2.98
N THR A 58 -15.63 -5.42 -3.80
CA THR A 58 -16.20 -6.68 -4.29
C THR A 58 -15.51 -7.16 -5.56
N THR A 59 -15.67 -8.46 -5.88
CA THR A 59 -15.24 -9.03 -7.15
C THR A 59 -15.82 -8.26 -8.34
N ASP A 60 -17.09 -7.86 -8.27
CA ASP A 60 -17.76 -7.15 -9.35
C ASP A 60 -17.26 -5.71 -9.50
N ALA A 61 -17.02 -5.01 -8.39
CA ALA A 61 -16.43 -3.68 -8.40
C ALA A 61 -15.03 -3.70 -9.02
N LEU A 62 -14.15 -4.60 -8.55
CA LEU A 62 -12.80 -4.75 -9.09
C LEU A 62 -12.82 -5.14 -10.57
N TRP A 63 -13.68 -6.09 -10.94
CA TRP A 63 -13.82 -6.53 -12.32
C TRP A 63 -14.27 -5.37 -13.23
N ALA A 64 -15.30 -4.61 -12.86
CA ALA A 64 -15.77 -3.45 -13.61
C ALA A 64 -14.67 -2.41 -13.79
N LEU A 65 -13.91 -2.10 -12.73
CA LEU A 65 -12.77 -1.19 -12.80
C LEU A 65 -11.69 -1.68 -13.79
N THR A 66 -11.40 -2.99 -13.81
CA THR A 66 -10.42 -3.56 -14.75
C THR A 66 -10.90 -3.47 -16.21
N LYS A 67 -12.21 -3.55 -16.47
CA LYS A 67 -12.78 -3.42 -17.82
C LYS A 67 -12.60 -2.02 -18.40
N ALA A 68 -12.58 -1.00 -17.54
CA ALA A 68 -12.44 0.40 -17.95
C ALA A 68 -11.00 0.80 -18.34
N THR A 69 -10.02 -0.11 -18.29
CA THR A 69 -8.63 0.23 -18.58
C THR A 69 -7.91 -0.72 -19.56
N ARG A 70 -7.05 -0.12 -20.39
CA ARG A 70 -6.10 -0.84 -21.26
C ARG A 70 -4.70 -0.98 -20.65
N THR A 71 -4.43 -0.31 -19.53
CA THR A 71 -3.14 -0.38 -18.84
C THR A 71 -2.85 -1.78 -18.31
N PRO A 72 -1.57 -2.14 -18.10
CA PRO A 72 -1.22 -3.34 -17.35
C PRO A 72 -1.88 -3.39 -15.97
N VAL A 73 -2.28 -4.59 -15.53
CA VAL A 73 -3.00 -4.79 -14.27
C VAL A 73 -2.20 -4.32 -13.06
N ARG A 74 -0.86 -4.44 -13.08
CA ARG A 74 0.00 -3.86 -12.03
C ARG A 74 -0.15 -2.35 -11.96
N ASN A 75 -0.07 -1.65 -13.09
CA ASN A 75 -0.18 -0.19 -13.12
C ASN A 75 -1.58 0.27 -12.69
N PHE A 76 -2.61 -0.50 -13.04
CA PHE A 76 -3.97 -0.27 -12.55
C PHE A 76 -4.05 -0.35 -11.02
N LEU A 77 -3.43 -1.37 -10.40
CA LEU A 77 -3.41 -1.51 -8.94
C LEU A 77 -2.63 -0.40 -8.23
N LEU A 78 -1.66 0.22 -8.90
CA LEU A 78 -0.88 1.34 -8.34
C LEU A 78 -1.57 2.69 -8.48
N ASP A 79 -2.63 2.81 -9.30
CA ASP A 79 -3.39 4.04 -9.44
C ASP A 79 -4.29 4.22 -8.20
N GLN A 80 -3.89 5.15 -7.32
CA GLN A 80 -4.60 5.43 -6.06
C GLN A 80 -6.03 5.93 -6.26
N ARG A 81 -6.40 6.36 -7.48
CA ARG A 81 -7.78 6.74 -7.85
C ARG A 81 -8.65 5.54 -8.23
N LYS A 82 -8.05 4.36 -8.36
CA LYS A 82 -8.73 3.10 -8.68
C LYS A 82 -8.83 2.22 -7.44
N VAL A 83 -7.70 1.99 -6.79
CA VAL A 83 -7.62 1.23 -5.53
C VAL A 83 -6.64 1.96 -4.61
N ALA A 84 -7.13 2.41 -3.46
CA ALA A 84 -6.32 3.15 -2.50
C ALA A 84 -5.40 2.21 -1.71
N GLY A 85 -4.24 2.71 -1.27
CA GLY A 85 -3.35 2.02 -0.33
C GLY A 85 -2.53 0.87 -0.91
N VAL A 86 -2.68 0.54 -2.20
CA VAL A 86 -1.93 -0.55 -2.84
C VAL A 86 -0.61 -0.03 -3.40
N GLY A 87 0.48 -0.42 -2.74
CA GLY A 87 1.86 -0.15 -3.16
C GLY A 87 2.46 -1.25 -4.04
N ASN A 88 3.69 -1.01 -4.51
CA ASN A 88 4.38 -1.90 -5.45
C ASN A 88 4.57 -3.32 -4.93
N ILE A 89 4.93 -3.46 -3.65
CA ILE A 89 5.15 -4.75 -2.98
C ILE A 89 3.87 -5.57 -3.00
N TYR A 90 2.80 -5.04 -2.39
CA TYR A 90 1.54 -5.78 -2.24
C TYR A 90 0.84 -6.05 -3.57
N ALA A 91 0.97 -5.16 -4.56
CA ALA A 91 0.45 -5.40 -5.91
C ALA A 91 1.11 -6.63 -6.56
N LEU A 92 2.43 -6.75 -6.46
CA LEU A 92 3.17 -7.86 -7.05
C LEU A 92 2.89 -9.18 -6.32
N GLU A 93 2.88 -9.17 -4.98
CA GLU A 93 2.53 -10.34 -4.16
C GLU A 93 1.11 -10.84 -4.44
N ALA A 94 0.14 -9.93 -4.53
CA ALA A 94 -1.25 -10.30 -4.83
C ALA A 94 -1.41 -10.86 -6.26
N LEU A 95 -0.73 -10.27 -7.24
CA LEU A 95 -0.73 -10.75 -8.63
C LEU A 95 -0.09 -12.14 -8.75
N PHE A 96 1.01 -12.37 -8.02
CA PHE A 96 1.66 -13.67 -7.95
C PHE A 96 0.73 -14.73 -7.35
N ARG A 97 0.16 -14.46 -6.17
CA ARG A 97 -0.83 -15.35 -5.52
C ARG A 97 -2.06 -15.63 -6.39
N ALA A 98 -2.52 -14.64 -7.15
CA ALA A 98 -3.66 -14.81 -8.07
C ALA A 98 -3.31 -15.53 -9.38
N GLY A 99 -2.02 -15.76 -9.66
CA GLY A 99 -1.53 -16.34 -10.90
C GLY A 99 -1.71 -15.43 -12.12
N ILE A 100 -1.56 -14.12 -11.95
CA ILE A 100 -1.82 -13.11 -12.99
C ILE A 100 -0.52 -12.39 -13.35
N ARG A 101 -0.14 -12.44 -14.64
CA ARG A 101 1.03 -11.71 -15.15
C ARG A 101 0.87 -10.19 -14.95
N PRO A 102 1.84 -9.49 -14.32
CA PRO A 102 1.75 -8.05 -14.05
C PRO A 102 1.54 -7.17 -15.30
N THR A 103 2.07 -7.62 -16.44
CA THR A 103 2.00 -6.94 -17.74
C THR A 103 0.69 -7.18 -18.49
N ARG A 104 -0.19 -8.07 -18.00
CA ARG A 104 -1.47 -8.35 -18.63
C ARG A 104 -2.36 -7.12 -18.57
N ARG A 105 -2.95 -6.75 -19.71
CA ARG A 105 -3.87 -5.59 -19.79
C ARG A 105 -5.11 -5.82 -18.90
N GLY A 106 -5.49 -4.80 -18.12
CA GLY A 106 -6.61 -4.86 -17.16
C GLY A 106 -7.91 -5.35 -17.77
N HIS A 107 -8.34 -4.81 -18.92
CA HIS A 107 -9.57 -5.26 -19.57
C HIS A 107 -9.56 -6.74 -20.02
N ARG A 108 -8.42 -7.42 -20.02
CA ARG A 108 -8.33 -8.87 -20.32
C ARG A 108 -8.47 -9.74 -19.07
N ILE A 109 -8.62 -9.16 -17.89
CA ILE A 109 -8.86 -9.90 -16.64
C ILE A 109 -10.30 -10.42 -16.63
N THR A 110 -10.48 -11.72 -16.48
CA THR A 110 -11.80 -12.35 -16.37
C THR A 110 -12.41 -12.09 -14.99
N ARG A 111 -13.73 -12.25 -14.84
CA ARG A 111 -14.38 -12.10 -13.54
C ARG A 111 -13.83 -13.09 -12.50
N LYS A 112 -13.52 -14.32 -12.92
CA LYS A 112 -12.89 -15.35 -12.08
C LYS A 112 -11.49 -14.94 -11.62
N GLU A 113 -10.70 -14.33 -12.51
CA GLU A 113 -9.38 -13.79 -12.15
C GLU A 113 -9.49 -12.58 -11.22
N ALA A 114 -10.47 -11.69 -11.44
CA ALA A 114 -10.73 -10.57 -10.54
C ALA A 114 -11.08 -11.06 -9.12
N GLY A 115 -11.90 -12.11 -8.99
CA GLY A 115 -12.20 -12.71 -7.69
C GLY A 115 -10.95 -13.21 -6.96
N ARG A 116 -10.12 -14.01 -7.65
CA ARG A 116 -8.84 -14.48 -7.08
C ARG A 116 -7.90 -13.33 -6.70
N LEU A 117 -7.84 -12.29 -7.54
CA LEU A 117 -7.01 -11.11 -7.27
C LEU A 117 -7.52 -10.34 -6.06
N ARG A 118 -8.83 -10.15 -5.92
CA ARG A 118 -9.45 -9.49 -4.77
C ARG A 118 -9.11 -10.23 -3.48
N ASP A 119 -9.31 -11.55 -3.45
CA ASP A 119 -9.05 -12.35 -2.27
C ASP A 119 -7.56 -12.37 -1.90
N ALA A 120 -6.68 -12.54 -2.91
CA ALA A 120 -5.23 -12.48 -2.72
C ALA A 120 -4.76 -11.11 -2.21
N LEU A 121 -5.31 -10.02 -2.74
CA LEU A 121 -4.94 -8.66 -2.33
C LEU A 121 -5.36 -8.39 -0.89
N ARG A 122 -6.60 -8.77 -0.51
CA ARG A 122 -7.08 -8.62 0.87
C ARG A 122 -6.25 -9.45 1.85
N ASP A 123 -5.92 -10.69 1.50
CA ASP A 123 -5.08 -11.56 2.31
C ASP A 123 -3.66 -10.99 2.48
N VAL A 124 -3.03 -10.51 1.41
CA VAL A 124 -1.71 -9.87 1.47
C VAL A 124 -1.74 -8.63 2.38
N LEU A 125 -2.73 -7.75 2.20
CA LEU A 125 -2.85 -6.51 2.98
C LEU A 125 -3.18 -6.80 4.45
N ALA A 126 -4.08 -7.74 4.74
CA ALA A 126 -4.44 -8.11 6.10
C ALA A 126 -3.22 -8.68 6.85
N ARG A 127 -2.47 -9.60 6.22
CA ARG A 127 -1.23 -10.13 6.81
C ARG A 127 -0.17 -9.05 6.94
N ALA A 128 -0.06 -8.15 5.98
CA ALA A 128 0.87 -7.03 6.11
C ALA A 128 0.52 -6.18 7.33
N ILE A 129 -0.76 -5.88 7.58
CA ILE A 129 -1.19 -5.14 8.78
C ILE A 129 -0.88 -5.92 10.06
N GLU A 130 -1.21 -7.22 10.10
CA GLU A 130 -0.92 -8.10 11.25
C GLU A 130 0.57 -8.15 11.59
N HIS A 131 1.42 -8.19 10.54
CA HIS A 131 2.87 -8.18 10.68
C HIS A 131 3.49 -6.78 10.68
N ARG A 132 2.70 -5.72 10.90
CA ARG A 132 3.19 -4.32 11.01
C ARG A 132 3.94 -3.84 9.76
N GLY A 133 3.53 -4.29 8.58
CA GLY A 133 4.08 -3.89 7.29
C GLY A 133 5.37 -4.61 6.91
N THR A 134 6.03 -4.09 5.87
CA THR A 134 7.28 -4.64 5.34
C THR A 134 8.42 -3.66 5.58
N THR A 135 9.43 -4.04 6.36
CA THR A 135 10.66 -3.27 6.49
C THR A 135 11.70 -3.79 5.50
N PHE A 136 12.15 -2.93 4.57
CA PHE A 136 13.27 -3.25 3.66
C PHE A 136 14.55 -2.50 4.02
N SER A 137 14.45 -1.20 4.33
CA SER A 137 15.56 -0.36 4.77
C SER A 137 15.35 0.11 6.20
N ASP A 138 14.36 0.97 6.42
CA ASP A 138 14.22 1.82 7.60
C ASP A 138 12.76 2.00 8.03
N TYR A 139 11.81 1.37 7.32
CA TYR A 139 10.40 1.44 7.72
C TYR A 139 10.24 0.92 9.16
N ARG A 140 9.61 1.75 9.99
CA ARG A 140 9.14 1.43 11.33
C ARG A 140 7.65 1.75 11.41
N ASP A 141 6.93 1.02 12.23
CA ASP A 141 5.55 1.37 12.57
C ASP A 141 5.51 2.58 13.52
N GLY A 142 4.29 3.01 13.90
CA GLY A 142 4.09 4.13 14.82
C GLY A 142 4.62 3.91 16.25
N SER A 143 5.07 2.69 16.58
CA SER A 143 5.74 2.36 17.83
C SER A 143 7.27 2.26 17.70
N GLY A 144 7.82 2.47 16.51
CA GLY A 144 9.26 2.37 16.25
C GLY A 144 9.74 0.94 15.96
N GLU A 145 8.83 -0.02 15.80
CA GLU A 145 9.16 -1.43 15.56
C GLU A 145 9.26 -1.72 14.06
N ALA A 146 10.13 -2.67 13.67
CA ALA A 146 10.20 -3.11 12.28
C ALA A 146 8.98 -3.94 11.89
N GLY A 147 8.53 -3.80 10.65
CA GLY A 147 7.55 -4.67 10.03
C GLY A 147 8.13 -6.04 9.71
N GLY A 148 7.41 -7.08 10.10
CA GLY A 148 7.79 -8.49 9.98
C GLY A 148 7.28 -9.17 8.71
N PHE A 149 6.71 -8.46 7.74
CA PHE A 149 6.15 -9.09 6.54
C PHE A 149 7.20 -9.48 5.48
N GLN A 150 8.42 -8.96 5.57
CA GLN A 150 9.49 -9.19 4.58
C GLN A 150 9.81 -10.68 4.34
N PRO A 151 9.90 -11.56 5.36
CA PRO A 151 10.16 -12.99 5.16
C PRO A 151 8.99 -13.74 4.49
N LEU A 152 7.80 -13.14 4.41
CA LEU A 152 6.60 -13.74 3.84
C LEU A 152 6.38 -13.37 2.36
N LEU A 153 7.29 -12.60 1.78
CA LEU A 153 7.25 -12.19 0.39
C LEU A 153 7.65 -13.36 -0.50
N GLN A 154 6.88 -13.57 -1.56
CA GLN A 154 7.07 -14.68 -2.48
C GLN A 154 7.83 -14.26 -3.73
N VAL A 155 7.71 -13.00 -4.17
CA VAL A 155 8.28 -12.53 -5.43
C VAL A 155 9.02 -11.20 -5.32
N TYR A 156 8.59 -10.29 -4.44
CA TYR A 156 9.20 -8.97 -4.36
C TYR A 156 10.62 -9.06 -3.76
N GLY A 157 11.62 -8.58 -4.49
CA GLY A 157 13.02 -8.60 -4.04
C GLY A 157 13.68 -9.98 -4.09
N ARG A 158 13.01 -10.97 -4.70
CA ARG A 158 13.48 -12.36 -4.84
C ARG A 158 13.87 -12.71 -6.28
N GLU A 159 14.45 -11.75 -7.00
CA GLU A 159 14.87 -11.97 -8.39
C GLU A 159 15.98 -13.03 -8.46
N GLY A 160 15.76 -14.07 -9.26
CA GLY A 160 16.71 -15.20 -9.38
C GLY A 160 16.55 -16.30 -8.32
N GLU A 161 15.63 -16.15 -7.37
CA GLU A 161 15.31 -17.18 -6.38
C GLU A 161 14.18 -18.12 -6.86
N PRO A 162 14.13 -19.36 -6.37
CA PRO A 162 13.04 -20.31 -6.64
C PRO A 162 11.70 -19.92 -5.99
#